data_AF-A0A9E1BEX7-F1
#
_entry.id   AF-A0A9E1BEX7-F1
#
_cell.length_a   1.000
_cell.length_b   1.000
_cell.length_c   1.000
_cell.angle_alpha   90.00
_cell.angle_beta   90.00
_cell.angle_gamma   90.00
#
_symmetry.space_group_name_H-M   'P 1'
#
loop_
_entity.id
_entity.type
_entity.pdbx_description
1 polymer ?
#
loop_
_entity_poly.entity_id
_entity_poly.type
_entity_poly.pdbx_seq_one_letter_code
_entity_poly.pdbx_strand_id
1 'polypeptide(L)'
;MQNKIDKKYYVWIWLGLIFATFVRNVFPIYSQINGMLAEASRLSTLSGVFSIVFSYGLIPAAVTFLLALILYYITARRHVNYIGRNDFCYWVMIFTAVPRVIVGIVESFAILNPNVYVFTSTVLDALLLPASYLTMFLWIFAKKYKLNPVEKRNSFATLSTIYMIFYGIGVLGENLTIVALGADKELASELADYLSQLGYIVDTISTPLQTVSSAIAICVFAAYLVAVIVLAILFRKKSDEFRNEDTRDAYFEKHPVGYGYERRDDVGDTFDEFERKHVHKKDDSDDDHKSGGGNVFDEFDI
;
A
#
# COMPACT_ATOMS: atom_id res chain seq x y z
N MET A 1 -4.75 -20.81 -17.27
CA MET A 1 -4.16 -19.75 -16.43
C MET A 1 -4.39 -20.08 -14.96
N GLN A 2 -3.49 -20.86 -14.34
CA GLN A 2 -3.73 -21.50 -13.04
C GLN A 2 -3.46 -20.58 -11.82
N ASN A 3 -2.90 -19.39 -12.02
CA ASN A 3 -2.42 -18.52 -10.92
C ASN A 3 -3.19 -17.20 -10.72
N LYS A 4 -4.15 -16.87 -11.58
CA LYS A 4 -4.96 -15.63 -11.49
C LYS A 4 -5.99 -15.71 -10.36
N ILE A 5 -6.36 -14.56 -9.79
CA ILE A 5 -7.46 -14.48 -8.82
C ILE A 5 -8.77 -14.66 -9.59
N ASP A 6 -9.57 -15.63 -9.16
CA ASP A 6 -10.91 -15.88 -9.72
C ASP A 6 -11.83 -14.68 -9.42
N LYS A 7 -12.58 -14.23 -10.45
CA LYS A 7 -13.45 -13.04 -10.39
C LYS A 7 -14.46 -13.09 -9.25
N LYS A 8 -14.90 -14.30 -8.85
CA LYS A 8 -15.82 -14.48 -7.72
C LYS A 8 -15.28 -13.92 -6.40
N TYR A 9 -13.96 -13.76 -6.26
CA TYR A 9 -13.32 -13.21 -5.06
C TYR A 9 -13.19 -11.69 -5.06
N TYR A 10 -13.42 -11.00 -6.19
CA TYR A 10 -13.16 -9.56 -6.29
C TYR A 10 -14.02 -8.76 -5.31
N VAL A 11 -15.32 -9.06 -5.23
CA VAL A 11 -16.25 -8.43 -4.29
C VAL A 11 -15.80 -8.68 -2.85
N TRP A 12 -15.37 -9.91 -2.52
CA TRP A 12 -14.91 -10.25 -1.18
C TRP A 12 -13.62 -9.54 -0.79
N ILE A 13 -12.73 -9.27 -1.75
CA ILE A 13 -11.50 -8.49 -1.50
C ILE A 13 -11.84 -7.02 -1.21
N TRP A 14 -12.80 -6.44 -1.94
CA TRP A 14 -13.33 -5.11 -1.64
C TRP A 14 -13.95 -5.04 -0.25
N LEU A 15 -14.88 -5.95 0.06
CA LEU A 15 -15.53 -6.01 1.37
C LEU A 15 -14.52 -6.26 2.49
N GLY A 16 -13.54 -7.13 2.26
CA GLY A 16 -12.47 -7.41 3.22
C GLY A 16 -11.61 -6.18 3.51
N LEU A 17 -11.28 -5.38 2.50
CA LEU A 17 -10.52 -4.13 2.69
C LEU A 17 -11.35 -3.07 3.41
N ILE A 18 -12.62 -2.91 3.05
CA ILE A 18 -13.55 -1.98 3.72
C ILE A 18 -13.71 -2.36 5.19
N PHE A 19 -13.89 -3.65 5.47
CA PHE A 19 -13.95 -4.15 6.85
C PHE A 19 -12.64 -3.87 7.59
N ALA A 20 -11.49 -4.13 6.96
CA ALA A 20 -10.19 -3.88 7.57
C ALA A 20 -9.97 -2.38 7.88
N THR A 21 -10.45 -1.47 7.04
CA THR A 21 -10.33 -0.02 7.29
C THR A 21 -11.24 0.43 8.43
N PHE A 22 -12.43 -0.16 8.59
CA PHE A 22 -13.25 0.08 9.78
C PHE A 22 -12.56 -0.44 11.04
N VAL A 23 -12.05 -1.67 11.03
CA VAL A 23 -11.33 -2.25 12.17
C VAL A 23 -10.13 -1.39 12.56
N ARG A 24 -9.34 -0.93 11.59
CA ARG A 24 -8.21 0.00 11.81
C ARG A 24 -8.62 1.31 12.49
N ASN A 25 -9.86 1.74 12.33
CA ASN A 25 -10.34 3.02 12.85
C ASN A 25 -11.37 2.86 13.99
N VAL A 26 -11.43 1.69 14.63
CA VAL A 26 -12.37 1.43 15.73
C VAL A 26 -12.29 2.48 16.84
N PHE A 27 -11.08 2.88 17.26
CA PHE A 27 -10.91 3.87 18.32
C PHE A 27 -11.32 5.29 17.89
N PRO A 28 -10.88 5.83 16.74
CA PRO A 28 -11.41 7.09 16.20
C PRO A 28 -12.93 7.11 16.04
N ILE A 29 -13.51 6.02 15.52
CA ILE A 29 -14.96 5.88 15.34
C ILE A 29 -15.67 5.93 16.70
N TYR A 30 -15.17 5.20 17.69
CA TYR A 30 -15.69 5.24 19.06
C TYR A 30 -15.66 6.67 19.64
N SER A 31 -14.54 7.37 19.49
CA SER A 31 -14.39 8.75 19.95
C SER A 31 -15.38 9.70 19.27
N GLN A 32 -15.54 9.59 17.95
CA GLN A 32 -16.50 10.40 17.19
C GLN A 32 -17.95 10.11 17.57
N ILE A 33 -18.33 8.84 17.74
CA ILE A 33 -19.69 8.48 18.16
C ILE A 33 -20.00 9.05 19.54
N ASN A 34 -19.07 8.97 20.50
CA ASN A 34 -19.25 9.57 21.81
C ASN A 34 -19.41 11.10 21.74
N GLY A 35 -18.67 11.77 20.85
CA GLY A 35 -18.87 13.19 20.57
C GLY A 35 -20.26 13.50 20.00
N MET A 36 -20.75 12.69 19.06
CA MET A 36 -22.08 12.87 18.46
C MET A 36 -23.23 12.61 19.44
N LEU A 37 -23.07 11.66 20.39
CA LEU A 37 -24.08 11.37 21.42
C LEU A 37 -24.27 12.56 22.39
N ALA A 38 -23.31 13.46 22.48
CA ALA A 38 -23.43 14.71 23.23
C ALA A 38 -24.24 15.79 22.48
N GLU A 39 -24.51 15.62 21.18
CA GLU A 39 -25.28 16.57 20.37
C GLU A 39 -26.78 16.18 20.31
N ALA A 40 -27.67 17.17 20.46
CA ALA A 40 -29.12 16.95 20.49
C ALA A 40 -29.78 16.76 19.10
N SER A 41 -29.04 16.94 17.99
CA SER A 41 -29.62 17.00 16.64
C SER A 41 -29.56 15.67 15.91
N ARG A 42 -30.73 15.11 15.55
CA ARG A 42 -30.82 13.88 14.74
C ARG A 42 -30.16 14.01 13.35
N LEU A 43 -30.12 15.22 12.80
CA LEU A 43 -29.48 15.49 11.51
C LEU A 43 -27.96 15.41 11.61
N SER A 44 -27.36 15.88 12.71
CA SER A 44 -25.91 15.78 12.92
C SER A 44 -25.48 14.34 13.15
N THR A 45 -26.29 13.55 13.87
CA THR A 45 -26.06 12.10 14.02
C THR A 45 -26.08 11.38 12.67
N LEU A 46 -27.08 11.65 11.81
CA LEU A 46 -27.18 11.01 10.49
C LEU A 46 -26.00 11.37 9.58
N SER A 47 -25.64 12.66 9.52
CA SER A 47 -24.47 13.15 8.78
C SER A 47 -23.17 12.52 9.28
N GLY A 48 -23.02 12.40 10.61
CA GLY A 48 -21.87 11.76 11.24
C GLY A 48 -21.74 10.27 10.90
N VAL A 49 -22.85 9.52 10.85
CA VAL A 49 -22.83 8.11 10.42
C VAL A 49 -22.37 7.98 8.97
N PHE A 50 -22.87 8.81 8.06
CA PHE A 50 -22.40 8.81 6.66
C PHE A 50 -20.91 9.18 6.57
N SER A 51 -20.48 10.20 7.31
CA SER A 51 -19.08 10.60 7.37
C SER A 51 -18.18 9.44 7.82
N ILE A 52 -18.59 8.68 8.83
CA ILE A 52 -17.87 7.49 9.30
C ILE A 52 -17.77 6.43 8.20
N VAL A 53 -18.90 6.09 7.55
CA VAL A 53 -18.93 5.04 6.53
C VAL A 53 -18.04 5.37 5.34
N PHE A 54 -18.08 6.61 4.87
CA PHE A 54 -17.26 7.04 3.74
C PHE A 54 -15.79 7.23 4.13
N SER A 55 -15.51 7.96 5.22
CA SER A 55 -14.14 8.34 5.60
C SER A 55 -13.31 7.17 6.12
N TYR A 56 -13.91 6.21 6.81
CA TYR A 56 -13.21 5.06 7.39
C TYR A 56 -13.42 3.74 6.65
N GLY A 57 -14.34 3.70 5.68
CA GLY A 57 -14.65 2.49 4.90
C GLY A 57 -14.32 2.66 3.42
N LEU A 58 -15.22 3.33 2.70
CA LEU A 58 -15.24 3.35 1.24
C LEU A 58 -14.09 4.14 0.62
N ILE A 59 -13.82 5.36 1.11
CA ILE A 59 -12.79 6.24 0.52
C ILE A 59 -11.40 5.60 0.65
N PRO A 60 -10.97 5.11 1.83
CA PRO A 60 -9.67 4.45 1.95
C PRO A 60 -9.51 3.23 1.03
N ALA A 61 -10.57 2.44 0.85
CA ALA A 61 -10.56 1.29 -0.05
C ALA A 61 -10.41 1.72 -1.52
N ALA A 62 -11.20 2.72 -1.95
CA ALA A 62 -11.14 3.27 -3.30
C ALA A 62 -9.77 3.91 -3.60
N VAL A 63 -9.23 4.69 -2.67
CA VAL A 63 -7.89 5.29 -2.78
C VAL A 63 -6.82 4.21 -2.87
N THR A 64 -6.91 3.15 -2.06
CA THR A 64 -5.96 2.03 -2.11
C THR A 64 -5.96 1.37 -3.50
N PHE A 65 -7.13 1.12 -4.07
CA PHE A 65 -7.25 0.56 -5.43
C PHE A 65 -6.72 1.52 -6.50
N LEU A 66 -7.05 2.81 -6.41
CA LEU A 66 -6.60 3.82 -7.37
C LEU A 66 -5.08 4.00 -7.34
N LEU A 67 -4.47 4.02 -6.15
CA LEU A 67 -3.01 4.08 -6.02
C LEU A 67 -2.34 2.81 -6.54
N ALA A 68 -2.92 1.63 -6.28
CA ALA A 68 -2.43 0.37 -6.85
C ALA A 68 -2.49 0.38 -8.38
N LEU A 69 -3.56 0.96 -8.94
CA LEU A 69 -3.74 1.12 -10.37
C LEU A 69 -2.71 2.09 -10.97
N ILE A 70 -2.45 3.23 -10.34
CA ILE A 70 -1.37 4.15 -10.76
C ILE A 70 -0.01 3.43 -10.76
N LEU A 71 0.30 2.71 -9.68
CA LEU A 71 1.55 1.95 -9.55
C LEU A 71 1.66 0.88 -10.65
N TYR A 72 0.56 0.20 -10.96
CA TYR A 72 0.47 -0.74 -12.06
C TYR A 72 0.83 -0.06 -13.39
N TYR A 73 0.22 1.09 -13.71
CA TYR A 73 0.48 1.79 -14.97
C TYR A 73 1.93 2.30 -15.08
N ILE A 74 2.53 2.78 -14.00
CA ILE A 74 3.95 3.19 -13.99
C ILE A 74 4.87 2.01 -14.30
N THR A 75 4.58 0.84 -13.71
CA THR A 75 5.41 -0.36 -13.87
C THR A 75 5.16 -1.08 -15.20
N ALA A 76 3.93 -1.05 -15.72
CA ALA A 76 3.60 -1.54 -17.05
C ALA A 76 4.30 -0.73 -18.15
N ARG A 77 4.28 0.62 -18.06
CA ARG A 77 4.97 1.52 -19.01
C ARG A 77 6.48 1.31 -19.09
N ARG A 78 7.10 0.84 -18.02
CA ARG A 78 8.54 0.57 -17.97
C ARG A 78 8.89 -0.86 -18.40
N HIS A 79 7.91 -1.66 -18.82
CA HIS A 79 8.04 -3.08 -19.12
C HIS A 79 8.64 -3.90 -17.97
N VAL A 80 8.26 -3.56 -16.73
CA VAL A 80 8.78 -4.21 -15.52
C VAL A 80 7.70 -4.87 -14.67
N ASN A 81 6.43 -4.88 -15.10
CA ASN A 81 5.38 -5.62 -14.42
C ASN A 81 4.89 -6.79 -15.27
N TYR A 82 4.90 -7.98 -14.67
CA TYR A 82 4.60 -9.24 -15.35
C TYR A 82 3.35 -9.90 -14.77
N ILE A 83 2.56 -9.15 -13.99
CA ILE A 83 1.30 -9.59 -13.39
C ILE A 83 0.16 -8.83 -14.08
N GLY A 84 -0.98 -9.49 -14.29
CA GLY A 84 -2.16 -8.83 -14.86
C GLY A 84 -2.67 -7.68 -13.97
N ARG A 85 -3.25 -6.65 -14.59
CA ARG A 85 -3.74 -5.43 -13.90
C ARG A 85 -4.59 -5.73 -12.67
N ASN A 86 -5.64 -6.52 -12.86
CA ASN A 86 -6.62 -6.80 -11.82
C ASN A 86 -5.97 -7.57 -10.67
N ASP A 87 -5.20 -8.62 -10.97
CA ASP A 87 -4.47 -9.38 -9.97
C ASP A 87 -3.51 -8.50 -9.15
N PHE A 88 -2.75 -7.62 -9.81
CA PHE A 88 -1.85 -6.69 -9.12
C PHE A 88 -2.62 -5.83 -8.11
N CYS A 89 -3.72 -5.20 -8.53
CA CYS A 89 -4.50 -4.32 -7.68
C CYS A 89 -5.12 -5.07 -6.50
N TYR A 90 -5.70 -6.24 -6.75
CA TYR A 90 -6.32 -7.05 -5.70
C TYR A 90 -5.30 -7.64 -4.71
N TRP A 91 -4.10 -7.99 -5.16
CA TRP A 91 -3.03 -8.38 -4.23
C TRP A 91 -2.60 -7.22 -3.34
N VAL A 92 -2.46 -6.01 -3.90
CA VAL A 92 -2.18 -4.82 -3.09
C VAL A 92 -3.29 -4.58 -2.06
N MET A 93 -4.56 -4.74 -2.44
CA MET A 93 -5.68 -4.61 -1.49
C MET A 93 -5.62 -5.64 -0.36
N ILE A 94 -5.39 -6.93 -0.67
CA ILE A 94 -5.29 -8.01 0.34
C ILE A 94 -4.14 -7.70 1.32
N PHE A 95 -2.97 -7.38 0.79
CA PHE A 95 -1.78 -7.10 1.60
C PHE A 95 -1.87 -5.74 2.32
N THR A 96 -2.75 -4.84 1.92
CA THR A 96 -3.06 -3.64 2.70
C THR A 96 -4.09 -3.92 3.81
N ALA A 97 -5.05 -4.82 3.56
CA ALA A 97 -6.08 -5.19 4.53
C ALA A 97 -5.49 -5.90 5.77
N VAL A 98 -4.52 -6.81 5.58
CA VAL A 98 -3.96 -7.61 6.67
C VAL A 98 -3.31 -6.76 7.78
N PRO A 99 -2.37 -5.84 7.49
CA PRO A 99 -1.85 -4.90 8.48
C PRO A 99 -2.95 -4.09 9.17
N ARG A 100 -3.92 -3.59 8.41
CA ARG A 100 -5.02 -2.77 8.95
C ARG A 100 -5.84 -3.52 9.99
N VAL A 101 -6.16 -4.80 9.75
CA VAL A 101 -6.85 -5.65 10.73
C VAL A 101 -6.00 -5.86 11.98
N ILE A 102 -4.71 -6.21 11.81
CA ILE A 102 -3.80 -6.47 12.93
C ILE A 102 -3.68 -5.22 13.81
N VAL A 103 -3.41 -4.07 13.20
CA VAL A 103 -3.28 -2.79 13.93
C VAL A 103 -4.60 -2.41 14.59
N GLY A 104 -5.73 -2.54 13.90
CA GLY A 104 -7.04 -2.22 14.47
C GLY A 104 -7.43 -3.09 15.67
N ILE A 105 -7.04 -4.37 15.68
CA ILE A 105 -7.21 -5.23 16.86
C ILE A 105 -6.39 -4.69 18.04
N VAL A 106 -5.14 -4.32 17.82
CA VAL A 106 -4.28 -3.76 18.88
C VAL A 106 -4.83 -2.41 19.37
N GLU A 107 -5.29 -1.57 18.46
CA GLU A 107 -5.83 -0.25 18.78
C GLU A 107 -7.22 -0.29 19.42
N SER A 108 -7.95 -1.40 19.31
CA SER A 108 -9.20 -1.55 20.07
C SER A 108 -8.98 -1.45 21.58
N PHE A 109 -7.79 -1.83 22.07
CA PHE A 109 -7.39 -1.64 23.47
C PHE A 109 -7.16 -0.17 23.86
N ALA A 110 -7.06 0.75 22.90
CA ALA A 110 -6.94 2.18 23.20
C ALA A 110 -8.20 2.77 23.84
N ILE A 111 -9.35 2.07 23.75
CA ILE A 111 -10.56 2.41 24.52
C ILE A 111 -10.27 2.40 26.04
N LEU A 112 -9.35 1.54 26.50
CA LEU A 112 -8.94 1.46 27.89
C LEU A 112 -7.85 2.49 28.23
N ASN A 113 -6.95 2.76 27.28
CA ASN A 113 -5.86 3.72 27.45
C ASN A 113 -5.51 4.42 26.13
N PRO A 114 -5.87 5.71 25.95
CA PRO A 114 -5.60 6.46 24.71
C PRO A 114 -4.12 6.54 24.32
N ASN A 115 -3.19 6.41 25.27
CA ASN A 115 -1.75 6.43 24.99
C ASN A 115 -1.31 5.23 24.13
N VAL A 116 -2.06 4.13 24.14
CA VAL A 116 -1.81 2.99 23.25
C VAL A 116 -1.93 3.43 21.80
N TYR A 117 -3.01 4.14 21.46
CA TYR A 117 -3.27 4.61 20.09
C TYR A 117 -2.13 5.48 19.56
N VAL A 118 -1.65 6.42 20.39
CA VAL A 118 -0.54 7.33 20.06
C VAL A 118 0.72 6.59 19.61
N PHE A 119 1.05 5.50 20.29
CA PHE A 119 2.23 4.70 19.96
C PHE A 119 1.97 3.78 18.76
N THR A 120 0.82 3.09 18.75
CA THR A 120 0.51 2.04 17.77
C THR A 120 0.21 2.62 16.39
N SER A 121 -0.48 3.77 16.32
CA SER A 121 -0.82 4.40 15.04
C SER A 121 0.42 4.77 14.23
N THR A 122 1.49 5.14 14.94
CA THR A 122 2.75 5.60 14.35
C THR A 122 3.71 4.44 14.08
N VAL A 123 3.95 3.59 15.09
CA VAL A 123 5.00 2.56 15.01
C VAL A 123 4.53 1.32 14.26
N LEU A 124 3.27 0.90 14.42
CA LEU A 124 2.82 -0.34 13.76
C LEU A 124 2.61 -0.15 12.26
N ASP A 125 2.17 1.03 11.81
CA ASP A 125 2.11 1.33 10.38
C ASP A 125 3.51 1.45 9.77
N ALA A 126 4.47 2.01 10.52
CA ALA A 126 5.90 2.05 10.17
C ALA A 126 6.47 0.63 9.95
N LEU A 127 5.99 -0.34 10.74
CA LEU A 127 6.47 -1.71 10.76
C LEU A 127 5.77 -2.61 9.73
N LEU A 128 4.44 -2.63 9.74
CA LEU A 128 3.65 -3.69 9.10
C LEU A 128 3.39 -3.42 7.62
N LEU A 129 3.29 -2.17 7.18
CA LEU A 129 3.07 -1.87 5.76
C LEU A 129 4.27 -2.28 4.89
N PRO A 130 5.53 -1.94 5.22
CA PRO A 130 6.69 -2.40 4.47
C PRO A 130 6.88 -3.91 4.56
N ALA A 131 6.64 -4.51 5.74
CA ALA A 131 6.65 -5.96 5.91
C ALA A 131 5.67 -6.64 4.95
N SER A 132 4.46 -6.10 4.86
CA SER A 132 3.42 -6.60 3.98
C SER A 132 3.79 -6.47 2.51
N TYR A 133 4.33 -5.31 2.11
CA TYR A 133 4.86 -5.09 0.75
C TYR A 133 5.94 -6.12 0.40
N LEU A 134 6.94 -6.32 1.26
CA LEU A 134 8.02 -7.28 1.03
C LEU A 134 7.49 -8.71 0.96
N THR A 135 6.53 -9.06 1.83
CA THR A 135 5.89 -10.38 1.81
C THR A 135 5.12 -10.59 0.52
N MET A 136 4.32 -9.60 0.10
CA MET A 136 3.60 -9.62 -1.18
C MET A 136 4.56 -9.85 -2.34
N PHE A 137 5.65 -9.09 -2.39
CA PHE A 137 6.63 -9.24 -3.46
C PHE A 137 7.29 -10.62 -3.45
N LEU A 138 7.81 -11.07 -2.30
CA LEU A 138 8.60 -12.30 -2.21
C LEU A 138 7.75 -13.57 -2.37
N TRP A 139 6.53 -13.59 -1.82
CA TRP A 139 5.69 -14.78 -1.80
C TRP A 139 4.69 -14.83 -2.93
N ILE A 140 4.13 -13.69 -3.32
CA ILE A 140 3.15 -13.67 -4.40
C ILE A 140 3.85 -13.41 -5.72
N PHE A 141 4.52 -12.27 -5.87
CA PHE A 141 5.05 -11.90 -7.17
C PHE A 141 6.21 -12.84 -7.56
N ALA A 142 7.21 -12.97 -6.70
CA ALA A 142 8.39 -13.76 -6.97
C ALA A 142 8.17 -15.28 -6.94
N LYS A 143 7.24 -15.80 -6.12
CA LYS A 143 7.03 -17.25 -5.94
C LYS A 143 5.76 -17.75 -6.63
N LYS A 144 4.58 -17.15 -6.37
CA LYS A 144 3.31 -17.59 -7.01
C LYS A 144 3.28 -17.31 -8.52
N TYR A 145 3.74 -16.14 -8.96
CA TYR A 145 3.81 -15.80 -10.39
C TYR A 145 5.10 -16.27 -11.08
N LYS A 146 6.00 -16.95 -10.37
CA LYS A 146 7.20 -17.60 -10.93
C LYS A 146 8.09 -16.68 -11.78
N LEU A 147 8.23 -15.41 -11.39
CA LEU A 147 9.09 -14.46 -12.11
C LEU A 147 10.52 -14.98 -12.25
N ASN A 148 11.16 -14.85 -13.41
CA ASN A 148 12.56 -15.23 -13.57
C ASN A 148 13.51 -14.22 -12.86
N PRO A 149 14.83 -14.50 -12.72
CA PRO A 149 15.76 -13.61 -12.02
C PRO A 149 15.82 -12.18 -12.57
N VAL A 150 15.69 -12.00 -13.89
CA VAL A 150 15.72 -10.69 -14.56
C VAL A 150 14.42 -9.93 -14.29
N GLU A 151 13.27 -10.61 -14.42
CA GLU A 151 11.95 -10.08 -14.10
C GLU A 151 11.86 -9.66 -12.63
N LYS A 152 12.29 -10.52 -11.71
CA LYS A 152 12.35 -10.20 -10.26
C LYS A 152 13.15 -8.95 -10.00
N ARG A 153 14.35 -8.82 -10.57
CA ARG A 153 15.17 -7.62 -10.42
C ARG A 153 14.43 -6.38 -10.93
N ASN A 154 13.93 -6.43 -12.16
CA ASN A 154 13.35 -5.27 -12.83
C ASN A 154 12.07 -4.80 -12.13
N SER A 155 11.19 -5.76 -11.77
CA SER A 155 9.97 -5.50 -11.01
C SER A 155 10.29 -4.99 -9.61
N PHE A 156 11.17 -5.67 -8.87
CA PHE A 156 11.50 -5.29 -7.49
C PHE A 156 12.06 -3.88 -7.44
N ALA A 157 13.08 -3.59 -8.25
CA ALA A 157 13.76 -2.30 -8.23
C ALA A 157 12.78 -1.15 -8.47
N THR A 158 11.90 -1.27 -9.47
CA THR A 158 10.95 -0.20 -9.78
C THR A 158 9.87 -0.08 -8.71
N LEU A 159 9.25 -1.20 -8.30
CA LEU A 159 8.19 -1.20 -7.30
C LEU A 159 8.71 -0.72 -5.94
N SER A 160 9.88 -1.19 -5.51
CA SER A 160 10.45 -0.83 -4.21
C SER A 160 10.90 0.62 -4.18
N THR A 161 11.47 1.14 -5.27
CA THR A 161 11.83 2.58 -5.34
C THR A 161 10.60 3.46 -5.23
N ILE A 162 9.55 3.19 -6.01
CA ILE A 162 8.33 4.00 -5.96
C ILE A 162 7.69 3.89 -4.57
N TYR A 163 7.54 2.67 -4.06
CA TYR A 163 6.97 2.43 -2.74
C TYR A 163 7.76 3.16 -1.64
N MET A 164 9.09 3.01 -1.58
CA MET A 164 9.91 3.62 -0.53
C MET A 164 9.96 5.15 -0.61
N ILE A 165 9.84 5.74 -1.80
CA ILE A 165 9.75 7.21 -1.94
C ILE A 165 8.43 7.72 -1.33
N PHE A 166 7.28 7.21 -1.80
CA PHE A 166 5.99 7.69 -1.30
C PHE A 166 5.77 7.36 0.17
N TYR A 167 6.15 6.15 0.58
CA TYR A 167 6.10 5.76 1.98
C TYR A 167 7.07 6.58 2.84
N GLY A 168 8.27 6.85 2.35
CA GLY A 168 9.26 7.69 3.03
C GLY A 168 8.79 9.14 3.20
N ILE A 169 8.11 9.72 2.21
CA ILE A 169 7.50 11.06 2.36
C ILE A 169 6.48 11.05 3.50
N GLY A 170 5.61 10.04 3.56
CA GLY A 170 4.61 9.91 4.61
C GLY A 170 5.23 9.74 6.00
N VAL A 171 6.17 8.79 6.15
CA VAL A 171 6.81 8.52 7.45
C VAL A 171 7.70 9.68 7.86
N LEU A 172 8.60 10.16 7.00
CA LEU A 172 9.56 11.20 7.40
C LEU A 172 8.89 12.56 7.58
N GLY A 173 7.92 12.91 6.75
CA GLY A 173 7.28 14.23 6.79
C GLY A 173 6.66 14.53 8.15
N GLU A 174 5.79 13.64 8.63
CA GLU A 174 5.11 13.83 9.93
C GLU A 174 6.06 13.59 11.11
N ASN A 175 6.85 12.51 11.06
CA ASN A 175 7.63 12.09 12.23
C ASN A 175 8.86 12.97 12.48
N LEU A 176 9.51 13.54 11.44
CA LEU A 176 10.61 14.47 11.65
C LEU A 176 10.13 15.77 12.29
N THR A 177 8.95 16.27 11.90
CA THR A 177 8.34 17.46 12.51
C THR A 177 8.04 17.22 13.98
N ILE A 178 7.44 16.08 14.33
CA ILE A 178 7.15 15.73 15.74
C ILE A 178 8.44 15.60 16.56
N VAL A 179 9.50 14.98 16.00
CA VAL A 179 10.79 14.84 16.68
C VAL A 179 11.48 16.20 16.85
N ALA A 180 11.44 17.08 15.84
CA ALA A 180 12.02 18.41 15.92
C ALA A 180 11.34 19.27 17.00
N LEU A 181 10.00 19.26 17.04
CA LEU A 181 9.22 19.98 18.05
C LEU A 181 9.40 19.39 19.46
N GLY A 182 9.66 18.09 19.57
CA GLY A 182 9.97 17.47 20.86
C GLY A 182 11.38 17.78 21.38
N ALA A 183 12.33 18.01 20.47
CA ALA A 183 13.72 18.34 20.80
C ALA A 183 13.92 19.84 21.08
N ASP A 184 13.20 20.71 20.37
CA ASP A 184 13.27 22.16 20.49
C ASP A 184 12.00 22.71 21.16
N LYS A 185 12.09 22.93 22.47
CA LYS A 185 10.98 23.44 23.27
C LYS A 185 10.68 24.92 23.00
N GLU A 186 11.65 25.68 22.51
CA GLU A 186 11.47 27.10 22.18
C GLU A 186 10.62 27.22 20.91
N LEU A 187 11.01 26.49 19.86
CA LEU A 187 10.23 26.37 18.62
C LEU A 187 8.80 25.86 18.88
N ALA A 188 8.64 24.86 19.75
CA ALA A 188 7.33 24.33 20.10
C ALA A 188 6.47 25.36 20.86
N SER A 189 7.08 26.21 21.70
CA SER A 189 6.38 27.29 22.40
C SER A 189 5.94 28.39 21.44
N GLU A 190 6.84 28.85 20.55
CA GLU A 190 6.52 29.88 19.55
C GLU A 190 5.36 29.46 18.65
N LEU A 191 5.37 28.21 18.21
CA LEU A 191 4.29 27.66 17.38
C LEU A 191 2.98 27.55 18.17
N ALA A 192 3.05 27.25 19.48
CA ALA A 192 1.85 27.14 20.32
C ALA A 192 1.21 28.51 20.53
N ASP A 193 2.03 29.53 20.75
CA ASP A 193 1.61 30.92 20.86
C ASP A 193 0.97 31.40 19.54
N TYR A 194 1.56 31.06 18.39
CA TYR A 194 1.00 31.41 17.08
C TYR A 194 -0.37 30.74 16.85
N LEU A 195 -0.51 29.46 17.20
CA LEU A 195 -1.79 28.75 17.08
C LEU A 195 -2.84 29.30 18.04
N SER A 196 -2.45 29.65 19.27
CA SER A 196 -3.31 30.31 20.25
C SER A 196 -3.81 31.66 19.75
N GLN A 197 -2.93 32.46 19.11
CA GLN A 197 -3.30 33.73 18.47
C GLN A 197 -4.30 33.54 17.31
N LEU A 198 -4.26 32.39 16.63
CA LEU A 198 -5.23 32.01 15.59
C LEU A 198 -6.54 31.46 16.16
N GLY A 199 -6.68 31.38 17.50
CA GLY A 199 -7.90 30.93 18.19
C GLY A 199 -7.96 29.44 18.47
N TYR A 200 -6.86 28.69 18.30
CA TYR A 200 -6.80 27.28 18.66
C TYR A 200 -6.48 27.10 20.14
N ILE A 201 -7.15 26.16 20.80
CA ILE A 201 -6.81 25.75 22.17
C ILE A 201 -5.65 24.77 22.08
N VAL A 202 -4.44 25.22 22.47
CA VAL A 202 -3.21 24.42 22.39
C VAL A 202 -2.59 24.32 23.79
N ASP A 203 -2.71 23.15 24.43
CA ASP A 203 -2.04 22.89 25.71
C ASP A 203 -0.57 22.47 25.51
N THR A 204 -0.31 21.55 24.57
CA THR A 204 1.03 21.08 24.21
C THR A 204 1.07 20.61 22.76
N ILE A 205 2.09 21.01 21.99
CA ILE A 205 2.21 20.64 20.57
C ILE A 205 2.62 19.18 20.35
N SER A 206 3.53 18.66 21.17
CA SER A 206 3.93 17.25 21.11
C SER A 206 4.20 16.69 22.50
N THR A 207 3.79 15.44 22.72
CA THR A 207 4.04 14.73 23.98
C THR A 207 5.33 13.92 23.91
N PRO A 208 6.01 13.65 25.04
CA PRO A 208 7.21 12.79 25.05
C PRO A 208 6.97 11.41 24.42
N LEU A 209 5.78 10.85 24.61
CA LEU A 209 5.40 9.57 24.02
C LEU A 209 5.31 9.65 22.49
N GLN A 210 4.71 10.73 21.94
CA GLN A 210 4.67 10.98 20.50
C GLN A 210 6.08 11.12 19.94
N THR A 211 6.93 11.94 20.55
CA THR A 211 8.33 12.13 20.13
C THR A 211 9.09 10.81 20.07
N VAL A 212 8.98 9.98 21.11
CA VAL A 212 9.64 8.65 21.14
C VAL A 212 9.05 7.72 20.08
N SER A 213 7.73 7.67 19.93
CA SER A 213 7.09 6.82 18.90
C SER A 213 7.49 7.21 17.48
N SER A 214 7.59 8.51 17.20
CA SER A 214 8.03 9.05 15.91
C SER A 214 9.50 8.76 15.62
N ALA A 215 10.37 8.89 16.63
CA ALA A 215 11.78 8.50 16.49
C ALA A 215 11.92 7.01 16.16
N ILE A 216 11.15 6.14 16.83
CA ILE A 216 11.12 4.70 16.54
C ILE A 216 10.64 4.43 15.12
N ALA A 217 9.57 5.09 14.66
CA ALA A 217 9.05 4.93 13.31
C ALA A 217 10.10 5.30 12.24
N ILE A 218 10.86 6.37 12.45
CA ILE A 218 11.98 6.77 11.56
C ILE A 218 13.05 5.68 11.53
N CYS A 219 13.45 5.14 12.69
CA CYS A 219 14.42 4.05 12.76
C CYS A 219 13.93 2.78 12.05
N VAL A 220 12.67 2.42 12.22
CA VAL A 220 12.05 1.27 11.53
C VAL A 220 12.04 1.49 10.02
N PHE A 221 11.66 2.67 9.55
CA PHE A 221 11.73 3.02 8.13
C PHE A 221 13.15 2.89 7.57
N ALA A 222 14.16 3.41 8.28
CA ALA A 222 15.56 3.30 7.88
C ALA A 222 16.02 1.84 7.79
N ALA A 223 15.60 0.99 8.74
CA ALA A 223 15.87 -0.45 8.70
C ALA A 223 15.25 -1.12 7.46
N TYR A 224 14.01 -0.78 7.10
CA TYR A 224 13.38 -1.28 5.87
C TYR A 224 14.05 -0.75 4.61
N LEU A 225 14.52 0.49 4.60
CA LEU A 225 15.29 1.04 3.48
C LEU A 225 16.57 0.24 3.24
N VAL A 226 17.30 -0.08 4.31
CA VAL A 226 18.49 -0.95 4.22
C VAL A 226 18.11 -2.34 3.72
N ALA A 227 17.03 -2.94 4.24
CA ALA A 227 16.56 -4.25 3.79
C ALA A 227 16.20 -4.26 2.28
N VAL A 228 15.52 -3.22 1.79
CA VAL A 228 15.19 -3.05 0.37
C VAL A 228 16.46 -2.93 -0.48
N ILE A 229 17.45 -2.15 -0.04
CA ILE A 229 18.73 -2.00 -0.73
C ILE A 229 19.45 -3.35 -0.83
N VAL A 230 19.53 -4.09 0.28
CA VAL A 230 20.15 -5.43 0.32
C VAL A 230 19.45 -6.38 -0.64
N LEU A 231 18.11 -6.45 -0.62
CA LEU A 231 17.35 -7.29 -1.54
C LEU A 231 17.56 -6.89 -3.00
N ALA A 232 17.64 -5.59 -3.31
CA ALA A 232 17.92 -5.10 -4.66
C ALA A 232 19.31 -5.55 -5.15
N ILE A 233 20.33 -5.49 -4.30
CA ILE A 233 21.68 -5.98 -4.61
C ILE A 233 21.69 -7.49 -4.84
N LEU A 234 20.99 -8.26 -3.99
CA LEU A 234 20.88 -9.71 -4.14
C LEU A 234 20.19 -10.11 -5.44
N PHE A 235 19.09 -9.44 -5.81
CA PHE A 235 18.42 -9.70 -7.09
C PHE A 235 19.26 -9.28 -8.29
N ARG A 236 20.03 -8.18 -8.19
CA ARG A 236 20.99 -7.80 -9.22
C ARG A 236 22.01 -8.91 -9.47
N LYS A 237 22.67 -9.38 -8.41
CA LYS A 237 23.67 -10.45 -8.51
C LYS A 237 23.09 -11.72 -9.15
N LYS A 238 21.89 -12.15 -8.73
CA LYS A 238 21.21 -13.32 -9.31
C LYS A 238 20.82 -13.12 -10.78
N SER A 239 20.44 -11.91 -11.18
CA SER A 239 20.09 -11.62 -12.58
C SER A 239 21.32 -11.61 -13.50
N ASP A 240 22.46 -11.15 -12.99
CA ASP A 240 23.69 -11.06 -13.78
C ASP A 240 24.23 -12.46 -14.11
N GLU A 241 24.05 -13.44 -13.21
CA GLU A 241 24.32 -14.87 -13.46
C GLU A 241 23.36 -15.50 -14.49
N PHE A 242 22.20 -14.90 -14.76
CA PHE A 242 21.17 -15.44 -15.67
C PHE A 242 21.23 -14.85 -17.08
N ARG A 243 22.05 -13.82 -17.33
CA ARG A 243 21.95 -12.97 -18.53
C ARG A 243 22.52 -13.60 -19.81
N ASN A 244 23.43 -14.56 -19.71
CA ASN A 244 24.07 -15.22 -20.85
C ASN A 244 23.63 -16.69 -20.95
N GLU A 245 23.54 -17.25 -22.15
CA GLU A 245 23.19 -18.67 -22.35
C GLU A 245 24.17 -19.61 -21.62
N ASP A 246 25.48 -19.29 -21.67
CA ASP A 246 26.54 -20.04 -20.99
C ASP A 246 26.42 -20.02 -19.46
N THR A 247 25.85 -18.96 -18.88
CA THR A 247 25.71 -18.82 -17.42
C THR A 247 24.34 -19.29 -16.93
N ARG A 248 23.36 -19.40 -17.83
CA ARG A 248 22.02 -19.91 -17.55
C ARG A 248 22.05 -21.39 -17.18
N ASP A 249 22.84 -22.19 -17.90
CA ASP A 249 22.98 -23.62 -17.61
C ASP A 249 23.74 -23.83 -16.29
N ALA A 250 24.80 -23.05 -16.04
CA ALA A 250 25.48 -23.02 -14.75
C ALA A 250 24.57 -22.57 -13.58
N TYR A 251 23.58 -21.70 -13.84
CA TYR A 251 22.57 -21.32 -12.86
C TYR A 251 21.63 -22.48 -12.53
N PHE A 252 21.16 -23.20 -13.55
CA PHE A 252 20.30 -24.39 -13.39
C PHE A 252 21.04 -25.57 -12.73
N GLU A 253 22.31 -25.78 -13.05
CA GLU A 253 23.17 -26.78 -12.39
C GLU A 253 23.35 -26.49 -10.89
N LYS A 254 23.49 -25.22 -10.49
CA LYS A 254 23.57 -24.82 -9.08
C LYS A 254 22.23 -24.92 -8.34
N HIS A 255 21.10 -24.99 -9.06
CA HIS A 255 19.75 -25.02 -8.47
C HIS A 255 18.87 -26.13 -9.08
N PRO A 256 19.26 -27.42 -8.94
CA PRO A 256 18.79 -28.49 -9.82
C PRO A 256 17.36 -28.99 -9.55
N VAL A 257 16.78 -28.82 -8.36
CA VAL A 257 15.40 -29.25 -8.06
C VAL A 257 14.78 -28.39 -6.95
N GLY A 258 13.52 -27.96 -7.12
CA GLY A 258 12.74 -27.21 -6.12
C GLY A 258 13.10 -25.72 -5.94
N TYR A 259 14.21 -25.28 -6.52
CA TYR A 259 14.69 -23.89 -6.56
C TYR A 259 14.97 -23.38 -7.99
N GLY A 260 14.75 -24.24 -8.99
CA GLY A 260 14.79 -23.92 -10.42
C GLY A 260 13.43 -23.39 -10.89
N TYR A 261 13.45 -22.34 -11.71
CA TYR A 261 12.25 -21.66 -12.19
C TYR A 261 11.44 -22.55 -13.13
N GLU A 262 10.21 -22.87 -12.73
CA GLU A 262 9.19 -23.36 -13.67
C GLU A 262 8.89 -22.24 -14.68
N ARG A 263 8.85 -22.59 -15.98
CA ARG A 263 8.46 -21.69 -17.07
C ARG A 263 7.10 -21.05 -16.72
N ARG A 264 6.91 -19.74 -16.93
CA ARG A 264 5.65 -19.02 -16.65
C ARG A 264 4.46 -19.81 -17.21
N ASP A 265 3.46 -20.09 -16.37
CA ASP A 265 2.20 -20.76 -16.78
C ASP A 265 1.22 -19.80 -17.47
N ASP A 266 1.53 -18.50 -17.50
CA ASP A 266 0.77 -17.43 -18.10
C ASP A 266 1.42 -16.98 -19.41
N VAL A 267 1.14 -17.76 -20.46
CA VAL A 267 1.35 -17.39 -21.87
C VAL A 267 0.27 -16.38 -22.31
N GLY A 268 0.01 -15.37 -21.49
CA GLY A 268 -0.80 -14.22 -21.85
C GLY A 268 0.08 -13.00 -21.75
N ASP A 269 0.46 -12.45 -22.89
CA ASP A 269 1.42 -11.36 -22.97
C ASP A 269 0.88 -10.14 -22.22
N THR A 270 1.37 -9.94 -20.99
CA THR A 270 1.04 -8.81 -20.12
C THR A 270 1.31 -7.46 -20.82
N PHE A 271 2.19 -7.47 -21.84
CA PHE A 271 2.49 -6.29 -22.65
C PHE A 271 1.49 -6.13 -23.81
N ASP A 272 1.00 -7.22 -24.42
CA ASP A 272 -0.11 -7.15 -25.40
C ASP A 272 -1.39 -6.54 -24.78
N GLU A 273 -1.72 -6.87 -23.52
CA GLU A 273 -2.90 -6.29 -22.86
C GLU A 273 -2.76 -4.77 -22.62
N PHE A 274 -1.53 -4.31 -22.41
CA PHE A 274 -1.20 -2.89 -22.28
C PHE A 274 -1.16 -2.19 -23.65
N GLU A 275 -0.54 -2.81 -24.67
CA GLU A 275 -0.45 -2.28 -26.03
C GLU A 275 -1.81 -2.23 -26.72
N ARG A 276 -2.66 -3.27 -26.62
CA ARG A 276 -4.02 -3.27 -27.19
C ARG A 276 -4.89 -2.14 -26.66
N LYS A 277 -4.68 -1.69 -25.42
CA LYS A 277 -5.43 -0.56 -24.82
C LYS A 277 -4.87 0.82 -25.17
N HIS A 278 -3.63 0.90 -25.64
CA HIS A 278 -2.93 2.19 -25.86
C HIS A 278 -2.51 2.45 -27.32
N VAL A 279 -2.47 1.44 -28.20
CA VAL A 279 -2.08 1.58 -29.61
C VAL A 279 -3.30 1.79 -30.54
N HIS A 280 -4.48 1.24 -30.24
CA HIS A 280 -5.67 1.37 -31.10
C HIS A 280 -6.38 2.75 -31.03
N LYS A 281 -5.73 3.81 -30.58
CA LYS A 281 -6.32 5.15 -30.53
C LYS A 281 -5.89 6.08 -31.65
N LYS A 282 -5.25 5.55 -32.71
CA LYS A 282 -4.60 6.42 -33.68
C LYS A 282 -4.70 6.09 -35.17
N ASP A 283 -5.55 5.19 -35.66
CA ASP A 283 -5.65 5.02 -37.13
C ASP A 283 -6.96 4.48 -37.73
N ASP A 284 -8.11 4.46 -37.05
CA ASP A 284 -9.38 4.08 -37.73
C ASP A 284 -10.48 5.10 -37.47
N SER A 285 -10.49 6.15 -38.29
CA SER A 285 -11.73 6.78 -38.73
C SER A 285 -12.35 5.89 -39.80
N ASP A 286 -13.44 5.21 -39.44
CA ASP A 286 -14.63 4.88 -40.25
C ASP A 286 -15.19 3.48 -39.89
N ASP A 287 -16.50 3.51 -39.61
CA ASP A 287 -17.49 2.43 -39.67
C ASP A 287 -17.61 1.37 -38.54
N ASP A 288 -18.67 1.60 -37.75
CA ASP A 288 -19.70 0.66 -37.27
C ASP A 288 -19.36 -0.55 -36.38
N HIS A 289 -19.87 -0.43 -35.14
CA HIS A 289 -20.51 -1.45 -34.29
C HIS A 289 -19.83 -2.83 -34.12
N LYS A 290 -19.13 -3.01 -32.98
CA LYS A 290 -19.51 -3.96 -31.90
C LYS A 290 -18.53 -3.94 -30.71
N SER A 291 -19.11 -3.71 -29.53
CA SER A 291 -18.70 -4.01 -28.15
C SER A 291 -17.25 -4.38 -27.83
N GLY A 292 -16.66 -3.67 -26.86
CA GLY A 292 -15.53 -4.21 -26.08
C GLY A 292 -14.52 -3.19 -25.56
N GLY A 293 -14.78 -1.89 -25.70
CA GLY A 293 -13.95 -0.84 -25.09
C GLY A 293 -14.12 -0.82 -23.58
N GLY A 294 -13.29 -1.57 -22.86
CA GLY A 294 -13.37 -1.70 -21.41
C GLY A 294 -13.17 -0.35 -20.72
N ASN A 295 -14.28 0.26 -20.32
CA ASN A 295 -14.30 1.45 -19.51
C ASN A 295 -13.99 1.07 -18.05
N VAL A 296 -13.37 2.01 -17.33
CA VAL A 296 -12.96 1.85 -15.91
C VAL A 296 -14.16 1.59 -14.97
N PHE A 297 -15.39 1.73 -15.48
CA PHE A 297 -16.63 1.58 -14.73
C PHE A 297 -17.52 0.41 -15.17
N ASP A 298 -17.11 -0.42 -16.14
CA ASP A 298 -17.88 -1.60 -16.56
C ASP A 298 -17.94 -2.70 -15.47
N GLU A 299 -17.23 -2.51 -14.34
CA GLU A 299 -17.30 -3.39 -13.15
C GLU A 299 -18.47 -3.05 -12.20
N PHE A 300 -19.31 -2.07 -12.51
CA PHE A 300 -20.50 -1.69 -11.71
C PHE A 300 -21.85 -1.86 -12.42
N ASP A 301 -21.89 -2.45 -13.62
CA ASP A 301 -23.17 -2.81 -14.25
C ASP A 301 -23.73 -4.07 -13.58
N ILE A 302 -24.76 -3.86 -12.74
CA ILE A 302 -25.69 -4.88 -12.23
C ILE A 302 -26.79 -5.10 -13.27
#